data_AF-A0ABD7S442-F1
#
_entry.id   AF-A0ABD7S442-F1
#
_cell.length_a   1.000
_cell.length_b   1.000
_cell.length_c   1.000
_cell.angle_alpha   90.00
_cell.angle_beta   90.00
_cell.angle_gamma   90.00
#
_symmetry.space_group_name_H-M   'P 1'
#
loop_
_entity.id
_entity.type
_entity.pdbx_description
1 polymer ?
#
loop_
_entity_poly.entity_id
_entity_poly.type
_entity_poly.pdbx_seq_one_letter_code
_entity_poly.pdbx_strand_id
1 'polypeptide(L)' 'MSQTLYDIPVTRIEGEPATLADYRGKVLLVVNVASKCGLTPQYEGL' A
#
# COMPACT_ATOMS: atom_id res chain seq x y z
N MET A 1 5.28 -11.87 -20.64
CA MET A 1 4.02 -11.31 -20.14
C MET A 1 4.37 -10.32 -19.04
N SER A 2 4.18 -9.02 -19.27
CA SER A 2 4.42 -8.00 -18.24
C SER A 2 3.21 -8.02 -17.29
N GLN A 3 3.42 -8.31 -16.01
CA GLN A 3 2.38 -8.09 -15.00
C GLN A 3 2.20 -6.59 -14.81
N THR A 4 0.96 -6.11 -14.88
CA THR A 4 0.67 -4.71 -14.63
C THR A 4 0.68 -4.46 -13.12
N LEU A 5 1.02 -3.23 -12.70
CA LEU A 5 0.99 -2.84 -11.29
C LEU A 5 -0.35 -3.14 -10.60
N TYR A 6 -1.45 -3.09 -11.37
CA TYR A 6 -2.81 -3.33 -10.87
C TYR A 6 -3.11 -4.80 -10.56
N ASP A 7 -2.32 -5.73 -11.10
CA ASP A 7 -2.56 -7.17 -10.96
C ASP A 7 -1.69 -7.80 -9.88
N ILE A 8 -0.80 -7.02 -9.26
CA ILE A 8 0.08 -7.52 -8.19
C ILE A 8 -0.77 -7.86 -6.96
N PRO A 9 -0.72 -9.11 -6.48
CA PRO A 9 -1.43 -9.49 -5.26
C PRO A 9 -0.77 -8.84 -4.05
N VAL A 10 -1.59 -8.26 -3.19
CA VAL A 10 -1.20 -7.72 -1.89
C VAL A 10 -2.16 -8.24 -0.81
N THR A 11 -1.73 -8.17 0.44
CA THR A 11 -2.55 -8.57 1.59
C THR A 11 -2.87 -7.33 2.43
N ARG A 12 -4.14 -7.15 2.76
CA ARG A 12 -4.57 -6.06 3.65
C ARG A 12 -4.13 -6.34 5.08
N ILE A 13 -4.16 -5.31 5.94
CA ILE A 13 -3.77 -5.47 7.35
C ILE A 13 -4.69 -6.43 8.11
N GLU A 14 -5.93 -6.62 7.64
CA GLU A 14 -6.89 -7.59 8.16
C GLU A 14 -6.65 -9.03 7.65
N GLY A 15 -5.71 -9.25 6.74
CA GLY A 15 -5.36 -10.57 6.17
C GLY A 15 -6.06 -10.90 4.85
N GLU A 16 -6.98 -10.06 4.39
CA GLU A 16 -7.73 -10.30 3.14
C GLU A 16 -6.86 -10.05 1.88
N PRO A 17 -7.06 -10.84 0.80
CA PRO A 17 -6.39 -10.60 -0.47
C PRO A 17 -6.90 -9.32 -1.13
N ALA A 18 -6.00 -8.60 -1.80
CA ALA A 18 -6.34 -7.40 -2.56
C ALA A 18 -5.37 -7.19 -3.73
N THR A 19 -5.70 -6.23 -4.60
CA THR A 19 -4.80 -5.70 -5.63
C THR A 19 -4.97 -4.19 -5.72
N LEU A 20 -4.11 -3.51 -6.48
CA LEU A 20 -4.27 -2.08 -6.74
C LEU A 20 -5.38 -1.77 -7.78
N ALA A 21 -5.99 -2.79 -8.40
CA ALA A 21 -7.01 -2.62 -9.43
C ALA A 21 -8.22 -1.78 -8.96
N ASP A 22 -8.59 -1.88 -7.68
CA ASP A 22 -9.66 -1.10 -7.03
C ASP A 22 -9.47 0.42 -7.15
N TYR A 23 -8.23 0.85 -7.37
CA TYR A 23 -7.83 2.25 -7.40
C TYR A 23 -7.49 2.76 -8.81
N ARG A 24 -7.74 1.96 -9.86
CA ARG A 24 -7.42 2.31 -11.24
C ARG A 24 -8.06 3.66 -11.64
N GLY A 25 -7.27 4.50 -12.29
CA GLY A 25 -7.70 5.83 -12.75
C GLY A 25 -7.63 6.92 -11.69
N LYS A 26 -7.20 6.61 -10.47
CA LYS A 26 -6.92 7.61 -9.41
C LYS A 26 -5.42 7.87 -9.30
N VAL A 27 -5.06 9.08 -8.87
CA VAL A 27 -3.69 9.38 -8.42
C VAL A 27 -3.49 8.72 -7.05
N LEU A 28 -2.38 8.00 -6.86
CA LEU A 28 -2.07 7.29 -5.62
C LEU A 28 -0.72 7.73 -5.06
N LEU A 29 -0.69 7.97 -3.75
CA LEU A 29 0.54 8.11 -2.98
C LEU A 29 0.81 6.79 -2.25
N VAL A 30 1.90 6.13 -2.58
CA VAL A 30 2.30 4.86 -1.95
C VAL A 30 3.42 5.15 -0.96
N VAL A 31 3.18 4.80 0.31
CA VAL A 31 4.14 5.02 1.41
C VAL A 31 4.49 3.67 2.00
N ASN A 32 5.78 3.33 2.01
CA ASN A 32 6.27 2.16 2.75
C ASN A 32 6.50 2.54 4.21
N VAL A 33 5.95 1.76 5.14
CA VAL A 33 6.04 2.03 6.57
C VAL A 33 6.63 0.83 7.32
N ALA A 34 7.21 1.09 8.49
CA ALA A 34 7.78 0.06 9.36
C ALA A 34 7.67 0.50 10.82
N SER A 35 7.12 -0.36 11.69
CA SER A 35 6.72 0.01 13.07
C SER A 35 7.89 0.36 13.99
N LYS A 36 9.11 -0.08 13.67
CA LYS A 36 10.30 0.05 14.55
C LYS A 36 11.37 0.98 13.96
N CYS A 37 11.02 1.84 13.02
CA CYS A 37 11.94 2.81 12.44
C CYS A 37 11.88 4.15 13.18
N GLY A 38 12.98 4.91 13.17
CA GLY A 38 13.06 6.21 13.87
C GLY A 38 12.09 7.29 13.37
N LEU A 39 11.37 7.04 12.26
CA LEU A 39 10.37 7.94 11.68
C LEU A 39 8.92 7.54 12.02
N THR A 40 8.69 6.50 12.83
CA THR A 40 7.32 6.09 13.25
C THR A 40 6.47 7.24 13.84
N PRO A 41 7.04 8.21 14.60
CA PRO A 41 6.26 9.35 15.11
C PRO A 41 5.64 10.26 14.04
N GLN A 42 5.98 10.11 12.74
CA GLN A 42 5.30 10.85 11.66
C GLN A 42 3.78 10.62 11.64
N TYR A 43 3.29 9.48 12.16
CA TYR A 43 1.86 9.21 12.24
C TYR A 43 1.14 9.96 13.37
N GLU A 44 1.85 10.47 14.38
CA GLU A 44 1.23 11.19 15.51
C GLU A 44 0.77 12.60 15.12
N GLY A 45 1.24 13.12 13.98
CA GLY A 45 0.90 14.45 13.46
C GLY A 45 -0.18 14.47 12.37
N LEU A 46 -0.82 13.34 12.08
CA LEU A 46 -1.91 13.19 11.10
C LEU A 46 -3.26 12.94 11.81
#